data_AF-A0A2R6M5F9-F1
#
_entry.id   AF-A0A2R6M5F9-F1
#
_cell.length_a   1.000
_cell.length_b   1.000
_cell.length_c   1.000
_cell.angle_alpha   90.00
_cell.angle_beta   90.00
_cell.angle_gamma   90.00
#
_symmetry.space_group_name_H-M   'P 1'
#
loop_
_entity.id
_entity.type
_entity.pdbx_description
1 polymer ?
#
loop_
_entity_poly.entity_id
_entity_poly.type
_entity_poly.pdbx_seq_one_letter_code
_entity_poly.pdbx_strand_id
1 'polypeptide(L)'
;EAARAVVETHALAFETEQSGTRASGRAAVREEIDREALVDGLAEILARKYDSVAREDGAVVARETAFDPEKARKLGVREGPAFGKLSAGESVVVGGEEIDPAVVRSERTRRFPV
;
A
#
# COMPACT_ATOMS: atom_id res chain seq x y z
N GLU A 1 7.35 11.98 -10.03
CA GLU A 1 7.50 11.15 -11.25
C GLU A 1 6.22 10.38 -11.62
N ALA A 2 6.14 9.06 -11.47
CA ALA A 2 5.10 8.22 -12.12
C ALA A 2 3.65 8.69 -11.91
N ALA A 3 3.27 9.06 -10.68
CA ALA A 3 1.90 9.51 -10.39
C ALA A 3 1.55 10.80 -11.12
N ARG A 4 2.50 11.74 -11.21
CA ARG A 4 2.32 13.01 -11.94
C ARG A 4 2.15 12.75 -13.44
N ALA A 5 2.92 11.83 -14.01
CA ALA A 5 2.82 11.49 -15.43
C ALA A 5 1.44 10.89 -15.80
N VAL A 6 0.87 10.04 -14.94
CA VAL A 6 -0.50 9.54 -15.13
C VAL A 6 -1.51 10.69 -15.12
N VAL A 7 -1.39 11.61 -14.15
CA VAL A 7 -2.27 12.80 -14.08
C VAL A 7 -2.13 13.65 -15.34
N GLU A 8 -0.91 13.93 -15.80
CA GLU A 8 -0.65 14.70 -17.03
C GLU A 8 -1.21 14.04 -18.29
N THR A 9 -1.30 12.70 -18.30
CA THR A 9 -1.80 11.95 -19.46
C THR A 9 -3.32 12.03 -19.58
N HIS A 10 -4.04 12.03 -18.46
CA HIS A 10 -5.50 11.88 -18.45
C HIS A 10 -6.26 13.15 -18.02
N ALA A 11 -5.61 14.12 -17.39
CA ALA A 11 -6.23 15.38 -16.98
C ALA A 11 -5.94 16.51 -17.98
N LEU A 12 -6.96 17.33 -18.24
CA LEU A 12 -6.84 18.59 -18.99
C LEU A 12 -6.17 19.70 -18.15
N ALA A 13 -6.42 19.68 -16.83
CA ALA A 13 -5.81 20.57 -15.86
C ALA A 13 -5.81 19.90 -14.49
N PHE A 14 -4.84 20.23 -13.65
CA PHE A 14 -4.79 19.75 -12.26
C PHE A 14 -4.07 20.77 -11.37
N GLU A 15 -4.48 20.79 -10.11
CA GLU A 15 -3.80 21.56 -9.07
C GLU A 15 -2.45 20.91 -8.72
N THR A 16 -1.53 21.72 -8.23
CA THR A 16 -0.20 21.25 -7.83
C THR A 16 0.23 21.89 -6.52
N GLU A 17 1.02 21.15 -5.75
CA GLU A 17 1.75 21.61 -4.59
C GLU A 17 3.27 21.49 -4.82
N GLN A 18 4.06 21.86 -3.80
CA GLN A 18 5.53 21.79 -3.85
C GLN A 18 6.11 22.51 -5.08
N SER A 19 5.70 23.78 -5.26
CA SER A 19 6.14 24.64 -6.37
C SER A 19 5.94 24.01 -7.75
N GLY A 20 4.86 23.23 -7.94
CA GLY A 20 4.49 22.64 -9.23
C GLY A 20 5.00 21.21 -9.46
N THR A 21 5.80 20.67 -8.55
CA THR A 21 6.44 19.35 -8.74
C THR A 21 5.55 18.18 -8.36
N ARG A 22 4.45 18.43 -7.63
CA ARG A 22 3.56 17.40 -7.13
C ARG A 22 2.12 17.71 -7.50
N ALA A 23 1.50 16.83 -8.29
CA ALA A 23 0.06 16.90 -8.56
C ALA A 23 -0.72 16.65 -7.25
N SER A 24 -1.68 17.52 -6.94
CA SER A 24 -2.50 17.43 -5.73
C SER A 24 -3.84 18.15 -5.94
N GLY A 25 -4.84 17.90 -5.10
CA GLY A 25 -6.12 18.60 -5.17
C GLY A 25 -6.98 18.18 -6.36
N ARG A 26 -7.61 19.16 -7.03
CA ARG A 26 -8.59 18.93 -8.09
C ARG A 26 -7.94 18.70 -9.45
N ALA A 27 -8.58 17.88 -10.28
CA ALA A 27 -8.25 17.68 -11.68
C ALA A 27 -9.50 17.82 -12.56
N ALA A 28 -9.35 18.45 -13.72
CA ALA A 28 -10.34 18.51 -14.77
C ALA A 28 -10.04 17.42 -15.80
N VAL A 29 -11.04 16.63 -16.14
CA VAL A 29 -10.98 15.59 -17.18
C VAL A 29 -11.92 15.95 -18.33
N ARG A 30 -11.72 15.36 -19.51
CA ARG A 30 -12.60 15.62 -20.65
C ARG A 30 -13.88 14.80 -20.56
N GLU A 31 -13.76 13.51 -20.33
CA GLU A 31 -14.87 12.56 -20.23
C GLU A 31 -14.73 11.66 -19.00
N GLU A 32 -15.82 10.97 -18.65
CA GLU A 32 -15.82 9.99 -17.55
C GLU A 32 -14.77 8.89 -17.78
N ILE A 33 -14.57 8.47 -19.04
CA ILE A 33 -13.57 7.46 -19.38
C ILE A 33 -12.14 7.92 -19.06
N ASP A 34 -11.85 9.22 -19.14
CA ASP A 34 -10.54 9.78 -18.76
C ASP A 34 -10.37 9.80 -17.24
N ARG A 35 -11.45 10.06 -16.49
CA ARG A 35 -11.44 9.92 -15.02
C ARG A 35 -11.18 8.47 -14.62
N GLU A 36 -11.84 7.52 -15.25
CA GLU A 36 -11.62 6.10 -14.99
C GLU A 36 -10.18 5.69 -15.32
N ALA A 37 -9.63 6.11 -16.46
CA ALA A 37 -8.24 5.83 -16.83
C ALA A 37 -7.22 6.48 -15.87
N LEU A 38 -7.48 7.72 -15.41
CA LEU A 38 -6.66 8.40 -14.40
C LEU A 38 -6.59 7.57 -13.10
N VAL A 39 -7.73 7.10 -12.63
CA VAL A 39 -7.81 6.34 -11.38
C VAL A 39 -7.16 4.97 -11.53
N ASP A 40 -7.25 4.34 -12.71
CA ASP A 40 -6.61 3.05 -13.00
C ASP A 40 -5.09 3.19 -13.00
N GLY A 41 -4.56 4.20 -13.70
CA GLY A 41 -3.12 4.44 -13.71
C GLY A 41 -2.56 4.76 -12.31
N LEU A 42 -3.33 5.45 -11.46
CA LEU A 42 -2.94 5.68 -10.07
C LEU A 42 -3.01 4.39 -9.23
N ALA A 43 -4.02 3.55 -9.44
CA ALA A 43 -4.14 2.24 -8.79
C ALA A 43 -2.98 1.30 -9.18
N GLU A 44 -2.57 1.30 -10.45
CA GLU A 44 -1.40 0.55 -10.92
C GLU A 44 -0.10 0.98 -10.22
N ILE A 45 0.06 2.27 -9.91
CA ILE A 45 1.21 2.75 -9.15
C ILE A 45 1.18 2.24 -7.71
N LEU A 46 -0.01 2.21 -7.08
CA LEU A 46 -0.18 1.62 -5.76
C LEU A 46 0.15 0.11 -5.79
N ALA A 47 -0.25 -0.62 -6.83
CA ALA A 47 0.00 -2.05 -6.97
C ALA A 47 1.50 -2.42 -7.00
N ARG A 48 2.39 -1.46 -7.22
CA ARG A 48 3.86 -1.66 -7.12
C ARG A 48 4.37 -1.73 -5.67
N LYS A 49 3.57 -1.29 -4.70
CA LYS A 49 3.96 -1.17 -3.28
C LYS A 49 3.09 -1.97 -2.33
N TYR A 50 1.86 -2.26 -2.71
CA TYR A 50 0.89 -3.00 -1.90
C TYR A 50 0.74 -4.42 -2.44
N ASP A 51 0.36 -5.35 -1.57
CA ASP A 51 0.18 -6.76 -1.94
C ASP A 51 -1.05 -6.96 -2.83
N SER A 52 -2.08 -6.13 -2.64
CA SER A 52 -3.23 -6.06 -3.54
C SER A 52 -3.81 -4.66 -3.60
N VAL A 53 -4.37 -4.31 -4.76
CA VAL A 53 -5.10 -3.06 -4.99
C VAL A 53 -6.35 -3.38 -5.80
N ALA A 54 -7.51 -2.94 -5.32
CA ALA A 54 -8.79 -3.17 -5.96
C ALA A 54 -9.66 -1.91 -5.91
N ARG A 55 -10.62 -1.81 -6.84
CA ARG A 55 -11.65 -0.77 -6.83
C ARG A 55 -12.92 -1.35 -6.23
N GLU A 56 -13.36 -0.78 -5.11
CA GLU A 56 -14.50 -1.27 -4.33
C GLU A 56 -15.23 -0.07 -3.71
N ASP A 57 -16.55 0.00 -3.87
CA ASP A 57 -17.43 1.01 -3.23
C ASP A 57 -16.99 2.47 -3.41
N GLY A 58 -16.64 2.87 -4.64
CA GLY A 58 -16.19 4.24 -4.92
C GLY A 58 -14.83 4.59 -4.29
N ALA A 59 -14.02 3.58 -3.97
CA ALA A 59 -12.68 3.75 -3.44
C ALA A 59 -11.68 2.82 -4.15
N VAL A 60 -10.44 3.28 -4.27
CA VAL A 60 -9.29 2.39 -4.47
C VAL A 60 -8.85 1.88 -3.10
N VAL A 61 -8.84 0.56 -2.92
CA VAL A 61 -8.51 -0.13 -1.67
C VAL A 61 -7.19 -0.86 -1.85
N ALA A 62 -6.17 -0.44 -1.12
CA ALA A 62 -4.84 -1.04 -1.14
C ALA A 62 -4.60 -1.80 0.16
N ARG A 63 -4.16 -3.06 0.07
CA ARG A 63 -3.92 -3.95 1.22
C ARG A 63 -2.45 -4.36 1.26
N GLU A 64 -1.86 -4.30 2.45
CA GLU A 64 -0.50 -4.78 2.71
C GLU A 64 -0.47 -5.65 3.96
N THR A 65 0.30 -6.74 3.92
CA THR A 65 0.51 -7.64 5.03
C THR A 65 1.94 -7.48 5.51
N ALA A 66 2.10 -6.85 6.67
CA ALA A 66 3.40 -6.59 7.25
C ALA A 66 3.61 -7.39 8.54
N PHE A 67 4.86 -7.56 8.93
CA PHE A 67 5.21 -8.08 10.24
C PHE A 67 4.64 -7.20 11.35
N ASP A 68 4.08 -7.83 12.38
CA ASP A 68 3.46 -7.21 13.55
C ASP A 68 4.31 -7.48 14.81
N PRO A 69 5.11 -6.49 15.25
CA PRO A 69 5.93 -6.60 16.46
C PRO A 69 5.16 -7.00 17.71
N GLU A 70 3.90 -6.56 17.86
CA GLU A 70 3.10 -6.82 19.05
C GLU A 70 2.60 -8.27 19.07
N LYS A 71 2.25 -8.84 17.91
CA LYS A 71 1.95 -10.28 17.80
C LYS A 71 3.18 -11.13 18.14
N ALA A 72 4.36 -10.77 17.61
CA ALA A 72 5.59 -11.47 17.91
C ALA A 72 5.93 -11.43 19.42
N ARG A 73 5.81 -10.26 20.06
CA ARG A 73 6.04 -10.09 21.50
C ARG A 73 5.10 -10.94 22.36
N LYS A 74 3.83 -11.07 21.97
CA LYS A 74 2.85 -11.93 22.66
C LYS A 74 3.21 -13.42 22.60
N LEU A 75 3.90 -13.84 21.55
CA LEU A 75 4.45 -15.20 21.40
C LEU A 75 5.84 -15.35 22.05
N GLY A 76 6.29 -14.37 22.84
CA GLY A 76 7.57 -14.41 23.52
C GLY A 76 8.78 -14.02 22.65
N VAL A 77 8.57 -13.60 21.40
CA VAL A 77 9.65 -13.17 20.51
C VAL A 77 9.92 -11.68 20.69
N ARG A 78 11.02 -11.36 21.38
CA ARG A 78 11.52 -9.99 21.54
C ARG A 78 12.51 -9.64 20.45
N GLU A 79 12.82 -8.35 20.31
CA GLU A 79 13.83 -7.85 19.38
C GLU A 79 15.15 -8.60 19.51
N GLY A 80 15.68 -9.05 18.37
CA GLY A 80 16.84 -9.94 18.29
C GLY A 80 16.81 -10.78 17.00
N PRO A 81 17.75 -11.74 16.84
CA PRO A 81 17.86 -12.52 15.61
C PRO A 81 16.58 -13.29 15.22
N ALA A 82 15.87 -13.88 16.18
CA ALA A 82 14.62 -14.60 15.90
C ALA A 82 13.51 -13.66 15.40
N PHE A 83 13.45 -12.43 15.92
CA PHE A 83 12.51 -11.41 15.47
C PHE A 83 12.83 -10.94 14.05
N GLY A 84 14.12 -10.74 13.74
CA GLY A 84 14.57 -10.38 12.39
C GLY A 84 14.19 -11.45 11.36
N LYS A 85 14.37 -12.73 11.70
CA LYS A 85 13.93 -13.87 10.88
C LYS A 85 12.43 -13.87 10.62
N LEU A 86 11.61 -13.74 11.66
CA LEU A 86 10.15 -13.65 11.50
C LEU A 86 9.75 -12.44 10.64
N SER A 87 10.41 -11.30 10.82
CA SER A 87 10.19 -10.12 9.99
C SER A 87 10.59 -10.33 8.52
N ALA A 88 11.53 -11.23 8.24
CA ALA A 88 11.95 -11.60 6.89
C ALA A 88 11.08 -12.71 6.28
N GLY A 89 10.11 -13.24 7.01
CA GLY A 89 9.27 -14.35 6.56
C GLY A 89 9.88 -15.73 6.78
N GLU A 90 10.82 -15.86 7.71
CA GLU A 90 11.44 -17.12 8.09
C GLU A 90 10.90 -17.62 9.43
N SER A 91 10.57 -18.92 9.51
CA SER A 91 10.15 -19.57 10.76
C SER A 91 11.28 -19.62 11.80
N VAL A 92 10.91 -19.59 13.07
CA VAL A 92 11.86 -19.67 14.20
C VAL A 92 11.35 -20.58 15.30
N VAL A 93 12.25 -21.16 16.08
CA VAL A 93 11.92 -21.96 17.27
C VAL A 93 12.20 -21.16 18.53
N VAL A 94 11.20 -21.01 19.41
CA VAL A 94 11.32 -20.33 20.70
C VAL A 94 10.71 -21.22 21.77
N GLY A 95 11.46 -21.52 22.83
CA GLY A 95 10.97 -22.38 23.92
C GLY A 95 10.67 -23.83 23.51
N GLY A 96 11.16 -24.28 22.36
CA GLY A 96 10.87 -25.63 21.82
C GLY A 96 9.67 -25.69 20.87
N GLU A 97 8.97 -24.57 20.66
CA GLU A 97 7.85 -24.47 19.72
C GLU A 97 8.28 -23.70 18.46
N GLU A 98 7.85 -24.19 17.29
CA GLU A 98 8.05 -23.50 16.01
C GLU A 98 6.95 -22.44 15.81
N ILE A 99 7.38 -21.24 15.45
CA ILE A 99 6.52 -20.10 15.15
C ILE A 99 6.59 -19.82 13.65
N ASP A 100 5.44 -19.98 12.97
CA ASP A 100 5.28 -19.61 11.57
C ASP A 100 5.23 -18.07 11.40
N PRO A 101 5.97 -17.48 10.46
CA PRO A 101 5.95 -16.04 10.22
C PRO A 101 4.55 -15.50 9.89
N ALA A 102 3.66 -16.29 9.29
CA ALA A 102 2.29 -15.88 8.96
C ALA A 102 1.48 -15.51 10.21
N VAL A 103 1.72 -16.16 11.37
CA VAL A 103 0.94 -15.88 12.59
C VAL A 103 1.30 -14.55 13.25
N VAL A 104 2.48 -14.00 12.93
CA VAL A 104 2.95 -12.70 13.43
C VAL A 104 2.84 -11.59 12.38
N ARG A 105 2.05 -11.79 11.32
CA ARG A 105 1.74 -10.75 10.33
C ARG A 105 0.36 -10.15 10.57
N SER A 106 0.20 -8.90 10.19
CA SER A 106 -1.07 -8.18 10.24
C SER A 106 -1.33 -7.47 8.93
N GLU A 107 -2.56 -7.60 8.45
CA GLU A 107 -3.04 -6.87 7.29
C GLU A 107 -3.35 -5.42 7.69
N ARG A 108 -2.98 -4.49 6.81
CA ARG A 108 -3.38 -3.09 6.86
C ARG A 108 -4.06 -2.75 5.55
N THR A 109 -5.21 -2.08 5.66
CA THR A 109 -5.97 -1.60 4.51
C THR A 109 -5.91 -0.08 4.47
N ARG A 110 -5.60 0.49 3.30
CA ARG A 110 -5.74 1.92 3.00
C ARG A 110 -6.81 2.12 1.95
N ARG A 111 -7.71 3.08 2.18
CA ARG A 111 -8.77 3.43 1.24
C ARG A 111 -8.55 4.85 0.71
N PHE A 112 -8.68 5.00 -0.61
CA PHE A 112 -8.59 6.26 -1.34
C PHE A 112 -9.93 6.50 -2.05
N PRO A 113 -10.80 7.39 -1.53
CA PRO A 113 -12.08 7.71 -2.17
C PRO A 113 -11.88 8.33 -3.56
N VAL A 114 -12.81 8.06 -4.49
CA VAL A 114 -12.76 8.48 -5.89
C VAL A 114 -14.03 9.21 -6.32
#